data_AF-A0A835XWX8-F1
#
_entry.id   AF-A0A835XWX8-F1
#
_cell.length_a   1.000
_cell.length_b   1.000
_cell.length_c   1.000
_cell.angle_alpha   90.00
_cell.angle_beta   90.00
_cell.angle_gamma   90.00
#
_symmetry.space_group_name_H-M   'P 1'
#
loop_
_entity.id
_entity.type
_entity.pdbx_description
1 polymer ?
#
loop_
_entity_poly.entity_id
_entity_poly.type
_entity_poly.pdbx_seq_one_letter_code
_entity_poly.pdbx_strand_id
1 'polypeptide(L)'
;MAFAAALAEKRGPRVGAAASPWNFTPAPGWSRDEVQILRLCLMKHGVGQWMAILGTGRLPGKLIQQLNGQTQRLLGQQSLKGA
;
A
#
# COMPACT_ATOMS: atom_id res chain seq x y z
N MET A 1 -18.12 36.61 -25.45
CA MET A 1 -17.23 35.45 -25.73
C MET A 1 -16.34 35.07 -24.53
N ALA A 2 -16.84 35.03 -23.29
CA ALA A 2 -15.98 34.77 -22.11
C ALA A 2 -16.62 33.94 -20.99
N PHE A 3 -17.73 33.22 -21.24
CA PHE A 3 -18.38 32.40 -20.21
C PHE A 3 -18.41 30.89 -20.51
N ALA A 4 -17.97 30.46 -21.70
CA ALA A 4 -17.98 29.05 -22.11
C ALA A 4 -16.64 28.32 -21.90
N ALA A 5 -15.55 29.04 -21.62
CA ALA A 5 -14.20 28.47 -21.51
C ALA A 5 -13.88 27.82 -20.15
N ALA A 6 -14.74 27.98 -19.14
CA ALA A 6 -14.47 27.50 -17.77
C ALA A 6 -14.92 26.06 -17.48
N LEU A 7 -15.48 25.33 -18.48
CA LEU A 7 -16.02 23.98 -18.30
C LEU A 7 -15.21 22.85 -18.97
N ALA A 8 -14.09 23.15 -19.61
CA ALA A 8 -13.05 22.17 -19.96
C ALA A 8 -11.88 22.43 -19.00
N GLU A 9 -11.38 21.54 -18.15
CA GLU A 9 -11.28 20.09 -18.20
C GLU A 9 -11.01 19.63 -16.75
N LYS A 10 -12.01 19.66 -15.86
CA LYS A 10 -11.91 18.90 -14.60
C LYS A 10 -12.31 17.47 -14.89
N ARG A 11 -11.43 16.73 -15.59
CA ARG A 11 -11.45 15.27 -15.52
C ARG A 11 -11.46 14.95 -14.02
N GLY A 12 -12.51 14.28 -13.54
CA GLY A 12 -12.49 13.66 -12.22
C GLY A 12 -11.19 12.84 -12.08
N PRO A 13 -10.68 12.60 -10.86
CA PRO A 13 -9.41 11.91 -10.71
C PRO A 13 -9.44 10.65 -11.58
N ARG A 14 -8.41 10.47 -12.42
CA ARG A 14 -8.25 9.23 -13.21
C ARG A 14 -8.50 8.05 -12.27
N VAL A 15 -9.09 6.96 -12.74
CA VAL A 15 -9.22 5.75 -11.90
C VAL A 15 -7.82 5.42 -11.36
N GLY A 16 -7.63 5.48 -10.04
CA GLY A 16 -6.32 5.36 -9.37
C GLY A 16 -5.62 6.67 -8.95
N ALA A 17 -6.10 7.84 -9.36
CA ALA A 17 -5.57 9.17 -8.98
C ALA A 17 -6.23 9.76 -7.72
N ALA A 18 -7.04 8.97 -7.00
CA ALA A 18 -7.50 9.37 -5.67
C ALA A 18 -6.25 9.57 -4.80
N ALA A 19 -6.04 10.80 -4.31
CA ALA A 19 -4.92 11.19 -3.46
C ALA A 19 -5.09 10.62 -2.03
N SER A 20 -5.22 9.31 -1.91
CA SER A 20 -5.30 8.62 -0.63
C SER A 20 -3.90 8.40 -0.08
N PRO A 21 -3.61 8.76 1.18
CA PRO A 21 -2.35 8.38 1.84
C PRO A 21 -2.08 6.87 1.78
N TRP A 22 -3.13 6.05 1.69
CA TRP A 22 -3.04 4.60 1.49
C TRP A 22 -2.16 4.20 0.29
N ASN A 23 -2.16 5.04 -0.76
CA ASN A 23 -1.45 4.81 -2.02
C ASN A 23 0.03 5.23 -1.97
N PHE A 24 0.46 5.96 -0.95
CA PHE A 24 1.78 6.60 -0.94
C PHE A 24 2.55 6.41 0.36
N THR A 25 1.91 5.96 1.44
CA THR A 25 2.54 5.78 2.75
C THR A 25 2.37 4.37 3.30
N PRO A 26 3.34 3.89 4.10
CA PRO A 26 3.13 2.74 4.98
C PRO A 26 1.93 2.94 5.90
N ALA A 27 1.37 1.84 6.40
CA ALA A 27 0.40 1.90 7.49
C ALA A 27 1.02 2.59 8.72
N PRO A 28 0.21 3.31 9.53
CA PRO A 28 0.70 3.90 10.77
C PRO A 28 1.44 2.87 11.64
N GLY A 29 2.56 3.29 12.23
CA GLY A 29 3.40 2.42 13.05
C GLY A 29 4.32 1.47 12.27
N TRP A 30 4.49 1.68 10.95
CA TRP A 30 5.47 0.95 10.13
C TRP A 30 6.63 1.86 9.69
N SER A 31 7.86 1.38 9.90
CA SER A 31 9.04 1.98 9.27
C SER A 31 9.23 1.46 7.85
N ARG A 32 10.01 2.18 7.02
CA ARG A 32 10.34 1.72 5.66
C ARG A 32 11.10 0.39 5.67
N ASP A 33 11.97 0.20 6.67
CA ASP A 33 12.75 -1.03 6.82
C ASP A 33 11.85 -2.21 7.18
N GLU A 34 10.89 -2.02 8.09
CA GLU A 34 9.88 -3.04 8.42
C GLU A 34 9.04 -3.41 7.20
N VAL A 35 8.66 -2.43 6.38
CA VAL A 35 7.94 -2.68 5.12
C VAL A 35 8.79 -3.50 4.14
N GLN A 36 10.08 -3.20 4.03
CA GLN A 36 10.99 -3.95 3.18
C GLN A 36 11.19 -5.39 3.71
N ILE A 37 11.33 -5.58 5.01
CA ILE A 37 11.38 -6.90 5.65
C ILE A 37 10.11 -7.68 5.37
N LEU A 38 8.94 -7.06 5.55
CA LEU A 38 7.65 -7.70 5.25
C LEU A 38 7.60 -8.13 3.78
N ARG A 39 8.03 -7.29 2.84
CA ARG A 39 8.08 -7.65 1.42
C ARG A 39 8.93 -8.91 1.17
N LEU A 40 10.12 -8.99 1.78
CA LEU A 40 10.98 -10.17 1.68
C LEU A 40 10.34 -11.41 2.31
N CYS A 41 9.71 -11.27 3.47
CA CYS A 41 8.97 -12.35 4.12
C CYS A 41 7.81 -12.85 3.26
N LEU A 42 7.05 -11.95 2.64
CA LEU A 42 5.96 -12.28 1.71
C LEU A 42 6.48 -13.02 0.47
N MET A 43 7.61 -12.60 -0.10
CA MET A 43 8.24 -13.27 -1.24
C MET A 43 8.72 -14.68 -0.89
N LYS A 44 9.22 -14.88 0.33
CA LYS A 44 9.76 -16.17 0.78
C LYS A 44 8.68 -17.15 1.24
N HIS A 45 7.71 -16.68 2.02
CA HIS A 45 6.71 -17.54 2.67
C HIS A 45 5.36 -17.53 1.96
N GLY A 46 5.05 -16.48 1.21
CA GLY A 46 3.74 -16.27 0.59
C GLY A 46 2.80 -15.40 1.42
N VAL A 47 1.84 -14.79 0.72
CA VAL A 47 0.73 -14.02 1.33
C VAL A 47 -0.17 -14.99 2.10
N GLY A 48 -0.60 -14.63 3.32
CA GLY A 48 -1.45 -15.47 4.16
C GLY A 48 -0.68 -16.32 5.18
N GLN A 49 0.63 -16.53 5.00
CA GLN A 49 1.47 -17.33 5.88
C GLN A 49 1.95 -16.54 7.12
N TRP A 50 1.02 -15.90 7.82
CA TRP A 50 1.32 -14.93 8.89
C TRP A 50 2.05 -15.54 10.08
N MET A 51 1.65 -16.74 10.50
CA MET A 51 2.33 -17.44 11.60
C MET A 51 3.78 -17.79 11.25
N ALA A 52 4.05 -18.20 10.00
CA ALA A 52 5.40 -18.46 9.54
C ALA A 52 6.24 -17.16 9.50
N ILE A 53 5.64 -16.06 9.05
CA ILE A 53 6.30 -14.74 9.00
C ILE A 53 6.60 -14.22 10.40
N LEU A 54 5.64 -14.29 11.33
CA LEU A 54 5.86 -13.91 12.73
C LEU A 54 6.90 -14.81 13.42
N GLY A 55 6.89 -16.11 13.10
CA GLY A 55 7.88 -17.06 13.59
C GLY A 55 9.33 -16.75 13.19
N THR A 56 9.56 -15.87 12.21
CA THR A 56 10.91 -15.41 11.85
C THR A 56 11.52 -14.44 12.88
N GLY A 57 10.70 -13.83 13.74
CA GLY A 57 11.13 -12.81 14.70
C GLY A 57 11.60 -11.48 14.08
N ARG A 58 11.46 -11.30 12.76
CA ARG A 58 11.96 -10.11 12.04
C ARG A 58 11.07 -8.88 12.12
N LEU A 59 9.82 -9.04 12.57
CA LEU A 59 8.83 -7.98 12.71
C LEU A 59 8.29 -7.97 14.16
N PRO A 60 9.16 -7.68 15.15
CA PRO A 60 8.79 -7.76 16.56
C PRO A 60 7.64 -6.80 16.89
N GLY A 61 6.69 -7.29 17.68
CA GLY A 61 5.52 -6.52 18.10
C GLY A 61 4.47 -6.27 17.02
N LYS A 62 4.67 -6.73 15.77
CA LYS A 62 3.62 -6.67 14.74
C LYS A 62 2.62 -7.80 14.94
N LEU A 63 1.35 -7.47 14.81
CA LEU A 63 0.23 -8.41 14.84
C LEU A 63 -0.13 -8.87 13.43
N ILE A 64 -0.82 -10.01 13.33
CA ILE A 64 -1.35 -10.55 12.07
C ILE A 64 -2.20 -9.52 11.32
N GLN A 65 -3.06 -8.79 12.03
CA GLN A 65 -3.87 -7.73 11.43
C GLN A 65 -3.02 -6.61 10.82
N GLN A 66 -1.91 -6.24 11.46
CA GLN A 66 -1.00 -5.22 10.96
C GLN A 66 -0.23 -5.71 9.73
N LEU A 67 0.21 -6.97 9.73
CA LEU A 67 0.82 -7.63 8.56
C LEU A 67 -0.13 -7.62 7.36
N ASN A 68 -1.39 -8.03 7.59
CA ASN A 68 -2.40 -8.04 6.54
C ASN A 68 -2.67 -6.63 5.99
N GLY A 69 -2.90 -5.64 6.86
CA GLY A 69 -3.18 -4.26 6.45
C GLY A 69 -2.02 -3.65 5.66
N GLN A 70 -0.77 -3.88 6.08
CA GLN A 70 0.39 -3.40 5.32
C GLN A 70 0.58 -4.16 4.00
N THR A 71 0.24 -5.45 3.95
CA THR A 71 0.29 -6.24 2.71
C THR A 71 -0.73 -5.73 1.69
N GLN A 72 -1.96 -5.42 2.12
CA GLN A 72 -2.98 -4.82 1.25
C GLN A 72 -2.51 -3.48 0.65
N ARG A 73 -1.82 -2.66 1.44
CA ARG A 73 -1.19 -1.42 0.95
C ARG A 73 -0.13 -1.71 -0.10
N LEU A 74 0.80 -2.62 0.16
CA LEU A 74 1.87 -2.99 -0.77
C LEU A 74 1.31 -3.44 -2.12
N LEU A 75 0.29 -4.30 -2.11
CA LEU A 75 -0.36 -4.78 -3.33
C LEU A 75 -1.12 -3.66 -4.05
N GLY A 76 -1.88 -2.84 -3.32
CA GLY A 76 -2.58 -1.68 -3.90
C GLY A 76 -1.63 -0.68 -4.56
N GLN A 77 -0.50 -0.37 -3.90
CA GLN A 77 0.54 0.51 -4.42
C GLN A 77 1.23 -0.06 -5.66
N GLN A 78 1.41 -1.39 -5.71
CA GLN A 78 1.95 -2.06 -6.89
C GLN A 78 0.99 -1.95 -8.08
N SER A 79 -0.32 -2.12 -7.87
CA SER A 79 -1.33 -1.99 -8.93
C SER A 79 -1.37 -0.59 -9.55
N LEU A 80 -1.05 0.45 -8.79
CA LEU A 80 -0.99 1.83 -9.30
C LEU A 80 0.24 2.13 -10.14
N LYS A 81 1.31 1.34 -10.02
CA LYS A 81 2.55 1.52 -10.80
C LYS A 81 2.50 0.86 -12.18
N GLY A 82 1.52 -0.01 -12.41
CA GLY A 82 1.34 -0.73 -13.68
C GLY A 82 0.24 -0.17 -14.58
N ALA A 83 -0.36 0.98 -14.23
CA ALA A 83 -1.45 1.64 -14.96
C ALA A 83 -1.01 2.97 -15.60
#